data_AF-A0A6G0SUD0-F1
#
_entry.id   AF-A0A6G0SUD0-F1
#
_cell.length_a   1.000
_cell.length_b   1.000
_cell.length_c   1.000
_cell.angle_alpha   90.00
_cell.angle_beta   90.00
_cell.angle_gamma   90.00
#
_symmetry.space_group_name_H-M   'P 1'
#
loop_
_entity.id
_entity.type
_entity.pdbx_description
1 polymer ?
#
loop_
_entity_poly.entity_id
_entity_poly.type
_entity_poly.pdbx_seq_one_letter_code
_entity_poly.pdbx_strand_id
1 'polypeptide(L)'
;MMIEQEVNIAYLKSLHDDHNDLPYLPERIIPTCSKIKKLVANLKPKKNYVVHYMALKQALKAGLILEKVHRVLKFNQSPWLTKYIELNTYLRKNASNDFEKDFFKLMNNTVFENTMENVRNRMNLKWVLDEKACTKLINRNTFKDITIYNDDLVAIHLFMDLLKFDLPMYAGFSILYLSKTLIYDFHYNCMIKSYGADIQFMYMDTADFYDDLTNKPNILNHMDTSNFPTSHPCFCNDRKKVSGTFTDEICGEVIEKFIALRIKSYELQLTQNVCPLTHFLVLEKAKSRMERDLVNMGGVEALEFNF
;
A
#
# COMPACT_ATOMS: atom_id res chain seq x y z
N MET A 1 12.93 14.06 16.43
CA MET A 1 13.40 12.75 16.92
C MET A 1 12.32 11.74 16.62
N MET A 2 12.56 10.82 15.68
CA MET A 2 11.59 9.76 15.37
C MET A 2 11.98 8.48 16.10
N ILE A 3 10.95 7.66 16.37
CA ILE A 3 11.06 6.45 17.17
C ILE A 3 10.27 5.34 16.50
N GLU A 4 10.86 4.15 16.39
CA GLU A 4 10.14 2.91 16.17
C GLU A 4 10.00 2.17 17.51
N GLN A 5 8.83 1.61 17.77
CA GLN A 5 8.51 1.03 19.07
C GLN A 5 7.90 -0.34 18.90
N GLU A 6 8.30 -1.27 19.76
CA GLU A 6 7.56 -2.50 19.98
C GLU A 6 6.63 -2.33 21.17
N VAL A 7 5.33 -2.50 20.95
CA VAL A 7 4.29 -2.16 21.91
C VAL A 7 3.21 -3.22 22.03
N ASN A 8 2.52 -3.22 23.17
CA ASN A 8 1.23 -3.87 23.36
C ASN A 8 0.14 -2.82 23.35
N ILE A 9 -0.92 -3.06 22.58
CA ILE A 9 -2.04 -2.14 22.41
C ILE A 9 -3.35 -2.90 22.59
N ALA A 10 -4.21 -2.38 23.46
CA ALA A 10 -5.58 -2.85 23.60
C ALA A 10 -6.48 -2.18 22.56
N TYR A 11 -7.31 -3.01 21.93
CA TYR A 11 -8.37 -2.59 21.03
C TYR A 11 -9.70 -2.80 21.74
N LEU A 12 -10.35 -1.71 22.15
CA LEU A 12 -11.60 -1.80 22.90
C LEU A 12 -12.76 -2.16 21.97
N LYS A 13 -13.66 -3.03 22.44
CA LYS A 13 -14.87 -3.43 21.71
C LYS A 13 -15.76 -2.26 21.32
N SER A 14 -15.76 -1.19 22.11
CA SER A 14 -16.52 0.03 21.83
C SER A 14 -16.09 0.74 20.55
N LEU A 15 -14.86 0.51 20.09
CA LEU A 15 -14.31 1.12 18.87
C LEU A 15 -14.50 0.25 17.63
N HIS A 16 -15.09 -0.94 17.78
CA HIS A 16 -15.16 -1.90 16.68
C HIS A 16 -16.05 -1.40 15.55
N ASP A 17 -17.20 -0.81 15.88
CA ASP A 17 -18.14 -0.29 14.88
C ASP A 17 -17.52 0.90 14.14
N ASP A 18 -16.90 1.83 14.88
CA ASP A 18 -16.23 3.02 14.32
C ASP A 18 -15.06 2.66 13.40
N HIS A 19 -14.32 1.59 13.73
CA HIS A 19 -13.12 1.20 13.01
C HIS A 19 -13.32 -0.01 12.08
N ASN A 20 -14.56 -0.44 11.84
CA ASN A 20 -14.87 -1.64 11.08
C ASN A 20 -14.46 -1.56 9.60
N ASP A 21 -14.38 -0.35 9.06
CA ASP A 21 -13.97 -0.13 7.67
C ASP A 21 -12.48 -0.24 7.46
N LEU A 22 -11.70 0.43 8.30
CA LEU A 22 -10.24 0.43 8.20
C LEU A 22 -9.58 0.26 9.58
N PRO A 23 -9.54 -0.96 10.15
CA PRO A 23 -8.95 -1.19 11.46
C PRO A 23 -7.47 -0.78 11.54
N TYR A 24 -7.14 0.08 12.51
CA TYR A 24 -5.77 0.48 12.84
C TYR A 24 -4.81 -0.70 13.09
N LEU A 25 -3.55 -0.50 12.69
CA LEU A 25 -2.41 -1.40 12.98
C LEU A 25 -2.61 -2.83 12.43
N PRO A 26 -2.63 -2.99 11.09
CA PRO A 26 -2.74 -4.31 10.47
C PRO A 26 -1.53 -5.17 10.77
N GLU A 27 -1.74 -6.45 10.99
CA GLU A 27 -0.69 -7.40 11.37
C GLU A 27 -0.66 -8.63 10.47
N ARG A 28 0.52 -9.23 10.34
CA ARG A 28 0.71 -10.40 9.49
C ARG A 28 0.33 -11.68 10.24
N ILE A 29 -0.91 -12.14 10.07
CA ILE A 29 -1.48 -13.32 10.74
C ILE A 29 -1.96 -14.36 9.73
N ILE A 30 -2.26 -15.57 10.20
CA ILE A 30 -2.91 -16.61 9.40
C ILE A 30 -4.43 -16.48 9.65
N PRO A 31 -5.23 -16.04 8.66
CA PRO A 31 -6.68 -16.01 8.78
C PRO A 31 -7.25 -17.42 9.00
N THR A 32 -8.40 -17.52 9.67
CA THR A 32 -9.07 -18.80 9.98
C THR A 32 -9.28 -19.69 8.74
N CYS A 33 -9.52 -19.07 7.58
CA CYS A 33 -9.78 -19.76 6.31
C CYS A 33 -8.55 -19.91 5.40
N SER A 34 -7.33 -19.71 5.91
CA SER A 34 -6.11 -19.77 5.10
C SER A 34 -4.99 -20.51 5.81
N LYS A 35 -4.09 -21.12 5.02
CA LYS A 35 -2.83 -21.69 5.52
C LYS A 35 -1.66 -20.71 5.40
N ILE A 36 -1.88 -19.56 4.77
CA ILE A 36 -0.84 -18.59 4.40
C ILE A 36 -0.97 -17.34 5.28
N LYS A 37 0.16 -16.83 5.75
CA LYS A 37 0.23 -15.55 6.46
C LYS A 37 -0.14 -14.39 5.53
N LYS A 38 -1.15 -13.60 5.91
CA LYS A 38 -1.62 -12.41 5.19
C LYS A 38 -1.57 -11.18 6.09
N LEU A 39 -1.51 -9.98 5.50
CA LEU A 39 -1.50 -8.72 6.25
C LEU A 39 -2.94 -8.31 6.57
N VAL A 40 -3.41 -8.57 7.78
CA VAL A 40 -4.82 -8.38 8.15
C VAL A 40 -5.00 -7.17 9.07
N ALA A 41 -5.77 -6.19 8.61
CA ALA A 41 -6.51 -5.27 9.46
C ALA A 41 -7.61 -6.04 10.21
N ASN A 42 -7.39 -6.17 11.50
CA ASN A 42 -8.31 -6.80 12.42
C ASN A 42 -8.44 -5.93 13.67
N LEU A 43 -9.55 -6.09 14.37
CA LEU A 43 -9.89 -5.37 15.59
C LEU A 43 -9.36 -6.07 16.86
N LYS A 44 -8.40 -7.00 16.72
CA LYS A 44 -7.84 -7.73 17.87
C LYS A 44 -6.78 -6.87 18.58
N PRO A 45 -6.57 -7.09 19.90
CA PRO A 45 -5.44 -6.51 20.61
C PRO A 45 -4.11 -6.84 19.94
N LYS A 46 -3.19 -5.89 19.92
CA LYS A 46 -1.86 -6.05 19.31
C LYS A 46 -0.84 -6.36 20.40
N LYS A 47 -0.06 -7.42 20.22
CA LYS A 47 1.00 -7.81 21.15
C LYS A 47 2.34 -7.81 20.44
N ASN A 48 3.36 -7.25 21.07
CA ASN A 48 4.72 -7.13 20.50
C ASN A 48 4.71 -6.51 19.09
N TYR A 49 3.83 -5.54 18.87
CA TYR A 49 3.62 -4.94 17.57
C TYR A 49 4.67 -3.85 17.33
N VAL A 50 5.38 -3.95 16.21
CA VAL A 50 6.40 -2.95 15.82
C VAL A 50 5.74 -1.86 14.98
N VAL A 51 5.75 -0.63 15.51
CA VAL A 51 5.05 0.53 14.94
C VAL A 51 5.94 1.77 14.89
N HIS A 52 5.75 2.58 13.87
CA HIS A 52 6.32 3.92 13.79
C HIS A 52 5.56 4.91 14.71
N TYR A 53 6.26 5.78 15.44
CA TYR A 53 5.60 6.64 16.45
C TYR A 53 4.46 7.51 15.92
N MET A 54 4.49 7.96 14.65
CA MET A 54 3.38 8.75 14.07
C MET A 54 2.11 7.91 13.93
N ALA A 55 2.25 6.67 13.47
CA ALA A 55 1.13 5.74 13.36
C ALA A 55 0.60 5.33 14.74
N LEU A 56 1.51 5.17 15.72
CA LEU A 56 1.10 4.95 17.11
C LEU A 56 0.32 6.16 17.63
N LYS A 57 0.84 7.38 17.47
CA LYS A 57 0.16 8.61 17.91
C LYS A 57 -1.22 8.75 17.26
N GLN A 58 -1.35 8.42 15.98
CA GLN A 58 -2.64 8.41 15.28
C GLN A 58 -3.60 7.38 15.88
N ALA A 59 -3.14 6.15 16.11
CA ALA A 59 -3.93 5.09 16.72
C ALA A 59 -4.40 5.45 18.15
N LEU A 60 -3.53 6.06 18.96
CA LEU A 60 -3.89 6.53 20.31
C LEU A 60 -4.91 7.67 20.26
N LYS A 61 -4.78 8.60 19.30
CA LYS A 61 -5.77 9.66 19.07
C LYS A 61 -7.13 9.09 18.66
N ALA A 62 -7.15 7.95 17.97
CA ALA A 62 -8.35 7.21 17.62
C ALA A 62 -8.91 6.36 18.78
N GLY A 63 -8.34 6.44 19.99
CA GLY A 63 -8.87 5.79 21.19
C GLY A 63 -8.28 4.42 21.53
N LEU A 64 -7.32 3.91 20.74
CA LEU A 64 -6.59 2.70 21.13
C LEU A 64 -5.75 2.97 22.39
N ILE A 65 -5.59 1.95 23.25
CA ILE A 65 -4.91 2.10 24.53
C ILE A 65 -3.54 1.43 24.48
N LEU A 66 -2.48 2.20 24.73
CA LEU A 66 -1.14 1.67 24.91
C LEU A 66 -1.02 0.98 26.28
N GLU A 67 -0.79 -0.34 26.27
CA GLU A 67 -0.62 -1.10 27.50
C GLU A 67 0.85 -1.13 27.96
N LYS A 68 1.79 -1.32 27.02
CA LYS A 68 3.21 -1.48 27.33
C LYS A 68 4.10 -1.12 26.14
N VAL A 69 5.24 -0.51 26.41
CA VAL A 69 6.35 -0.35 25.46
C VAL A 69 7.46 -1.32 25.87
N HIS A 70 7.92 -2.15 24.94
CA HIS A 70 8.97 -3.15 25.19
C HIS A 70 10.33 -2.68 24.71
N ARG A 71 10.40 -2.16 23.48
CA ARG A 71 11.65 -1.71 22.83
C ARG A 71 11.43 -0.43 22.06
N VAL A 72 12.49 0.36 21.96
CA VAL A 72 12.49 1.70 21.36
C VAL A 72 13.76 1.81 20.51
N LEU A 73 13.61 2.03 19.21
CA LEU A 73 14.69 2.39 18.30
C LEU A 73 14.59 3.89 18.01
N LYS A 74 15.65 4.63 18.29
CA LYS A 74 15.72 6.09 18.11
C LYS A 74 16.72 6.43 17.00
N PHE A 75 16.34 7.35 16.13
CA PHE A 75 17.20 7.82 15.04
C PHE A 75 17.03 9.31 14.76
N ASN A 76 18.09 9.88 14.17
CA ASN A 76 18.10 11.23 13.62
C ASN A 76 17.59 11.22 12.18
N GLN A 77 17.07 12.36 11.74
CA GLN A 77 16.45 12.48 10.43
C GLN A 77 16.96 13.68 9.70
N SER A 78 17.00 13.53 8.38
CA SER A 78 17.30 14.60 7.44
C SER A 78 16.49 14.39 6.16
N PRO A 79 16.22 15.46 5.41
CA PRO A 79 15.59 15.40 4.08
C PRO A 79 16.59 14.93 3.00
N TRP A 80 17.27 13.80 3.24
CA TRP A 80 18.40 13.34 2.40
C TRP A 80 17.95 12.91 0.99
N LEU A 81 16.71 12.44 0.83
CA LEU A 81 16.16 12.02 -0.46
C LEU A 81 15.37 13.14 -1.18
N THR A 82 15.16 14.29 -0.53
CA THR A 82 14.28 15.35 -1.05
C THR A 82 14.65 15.83 -2.44
N LYS A 83 15.92 16.14 -2.69
CA LYS A 83 16.39 16.61 -4.01
C LYS A 83 16.13 15.58 -5.12
N TYR A 84 16.23 14.28 -4.80
CA TYR A 84 16.02 13.21 -5.76
C TYR A 84 14.53 13.05 -6.10
N ILE A 85 13.66 13.03 -5.09
CA ILE A 85 12.21 12.94 -5.28
C ILE A 85 11.68 14.17 -6.01
N GLU A 86 12.12 15.37 -5.63
CA GLU A 86 11.71 16.62 -6.28
C GLU A 86 12.09 16.64 -7.76
N LEU A 87 13.32 16.20 -8.09
CA LEU A 87 13.77 16.10 -9.48
C LEU A 87 12.90 15.13 -10.29
N ASN A 88 12.71 13.90 -9.80
CA ASN A 88 11.90 12.91 -10.51
C ASN A 88 10.43 13.35 -10.64
N THR A 89 9.87 14.00 -9.62
CA THR A 89 8.52 14.54 -9.65
C THR A 89 8.39 15.66 -10.69
N TYR A 90 9.38 16.56 -10.75
CA TYR A 90 9.45 17.61 -11.76
C TYR A 90 9.53 17.03 -13.17
N LEU A 91 10.42 16.05 -13.39
CA LEU A 91 10.58 15.39 -14.69
C LEU A 91 9.30 14.63 -15.08
N ARG A 92 8.68 13.90 -14.14
CA ARG A 92 7.40 13.21 -14.34
C ARG A 92 6.27 14.16 -14.71
N LYS A 93 6.21 15.35 -14.09
CA LYS A 93 5.17 16.36 -14.37
C LYS A 93 5.30 16.95 -15.78
N ASN A 94 6.54 17.11 -16.26
CA ASN A 94 6.86 17.68 -17.57
C ASN A 94 7.02 16.64 -18.68
N ALA A 95 6.99 15.34 -18.34
CA ALA A 95 7.06 14.26 -19.31
C ALA A 95 5.92 14.34 -20.33
N SER A 96 6.28 14.18 -21.60
CA SER A 96 5.37 14.33 -22.73
C SER A 96 4.61 13.04 -23.05
N ASN A 97 5.25 11.91 -22.83
CA ASN A 97 4.74 10.58 -23.13
C ASN A 97 4.56 9.76 -21.84
N ASP A 98 3.72 8.72 -21.92
CA ASP A 98 3.41 7.90 -20.75
C ASP A 98 4.59 7.03 -20.31
N PHE A 99 5.46 6.63 -21.25
CA PHE A 99 6.69 5.90 -20.94
C PHE A 99 7.61 6.67 -19.98
N GLU A 100 7.88 7.96 -20.26
CA GLU A 100 8.70 8.81 -19.40
C GLU A 100 8.04 9.04 -18.04
N LYS A 101 6.71 9.22 -18.00
CA LYS A 101 5.97 9.36 -16.74
C LYS A 101 6.15 8.12 -15.87
N ASP A 102 6.03 6.94 -16.47
CA ASP A 102 6.18 5.66 -15.79
C ASP A 102 7.63 5.40 -15.38
N PHE A 103 8.60 5.81 -16.20
CA PHE A 103 10.01 5.74 -15.88
C PHE A 103 10.33 6.55 -14.61
N PHE A 104 9.95 7.83 -14.54
CA PHE A 104 10.24 8.66 -13.37
C PHE A 104 9.46 8.22 -12.11
N LYS A 105 8.24 7.68 -12.29
CA LYS A 105 7.50 7.00 -11.21
C LYS A 105 8.27 5.79 -10.69
N LEU A 106 8.77 4.93 -11.59
CA LEU A 106 9.55 3.75 -11.25
C LEU A 106 10.83 4.11 -10.51
N MET A 107 11.52 5.19 -10.90
CA MET A 107 12.74 5.65 -10.23
C MET A 107 12.49 6.00 -8.75
N ASN A 108 11.36 6.66 -8.44
CA ASN A 108 10.96 6.90 -7.04
C ASN A 108 10.63 5.60 -6.30
N ASN A 109 9.79 4.74 -6.91
CA ASN A 109 9.36 3.48 -6.29
C ASN A 109 10.51 2.51 -6.03
N THR A 110 11.50 2.46 -6.93
CA THR A 110 12.68 1.60 -6.81
C THR A 110 13.48 1.90 -5.54
N VAL A 111 13.57 3.17 -5.13
CA VAL A 111 14.26 3.52 -3.88
C VAL A 111 13.56 2.87 -2.69
N PHE A 112 12.22 2.97 -2.61
CA PHE A 112 11.46 2.34 -1.54
C PHE A 112 11.59 0.81 -1.56
N GLU A 113 11.42 0.19 -2.73
CA GLU A 113 11.51 -1.27 -2.89
C GLU A 113 12.88 -1.80 -2.46
N ASN A 114 13.96 -1.16 -2.88
CA ASN A 114 15.32 -1.54 -2.49
C ASN A 114 15.55 -1.41 -0.98
N THR A 115 14.96 -0.41 -0.31
CA THR A 115 15.10 -0.27 1.14
C THR A 115 14.40 -1.38 1.92
N MET A 116 13.38 -2.01 1.34
CA MET A 116 12.58 -3.07 1.97
C MET A 116 12.96 -4.48 1.51
N GLU A 117 14.03 -4.62 0.71
CA GLU A 117 14.45 -5.90 0.18
C GLU A 117 14.84 -6.89 1.30
N ASN A 118 14.31 -8.11 1.23
CA ASN A 118 14.71 -9.17 2.14
C ASN A 118 15.99 -9.85 1.66
N VAL A 119 17.13 -9.38 2.17
CA VAL A 119 18.48 -9.91 1.86
C VAL A 119 18.58 -11.42 2.11
N ARG A 120 17.78 -12.00 3.02
CA ARG A 120 17.78 -13.46 3.28
C ARG A 120 17.22 -14.29 2.13
N ASN A 121 16.44 -13.67 1.24
CA ASN A 121 15.89 -14.33 0.06
C ASN A 121 16.89 -14.33 -1.12
N ARG A 122 17.99 -13.57 -1.04
CA ARG A 122 19.05 -13.59 -2.06
C ARG A 122 19.64 -14.99 -2.16
N MET A 123 19.92 -15.39 -3.38
CA MET A 123 20.53 -16.67 -3.70
C MET A 123 21.52 -16.52 -4.84
N ASN A 124 22.53 -17.38 -4.85
CA ASN A 124 23.45 -17.49 -5.96
C ASN A 124 22.92 -18.53 -6.95
N LEU A 125 22.67 -18.11 -8.18
CA LEU A 125 22.34 -19.00 -9.27
C LEU A 125 23.62 -19.32 -10.05
N LYS A 126 23.92 -20.62 -10.24
CA LYS A 126 25.03 -21.06 -11.08
C LYS A 126 24.54 -21.92 -12.22
N TRP A 127 24.86 -21.51 -13.44
CA TRP A 127 24.66 -22.29 -14.64
C TRP A 127 25.81 -23.28 -14.81
N VAL A 128 25.48 -24.53 -15.09
CA VAL A 128 26.43 -25.63 -15.18
C VAL A 128 26.11 -26.46 -16.41
N LEU A 129 27.16 -26.74 -17.19
CA LEU A 129 27.09 -27.62 -18.36
C LEU A 129 27.74 -28.99 -18.13
N ASP A 130 28.62 -29.08 -17.13
CA ASP A 130 29.39 -30.28 -16.83
C ASP A 130 28.86 -31.01 -15.59
N GLU A 131 28.69 -32.33 -15.72
CA GLU A 131 28.15 -33.20 -14.67
C GLU A 131 29.04 -33.18 -13.41
N LYS A 132 30.37 -33.12 -13.57
CA LYS A 132 31.30 -33.10 -12.43
C LYS A 132 31.17 -31.80 -11.64
N ALA A 133 31.11 -30.66 -12.35
CA ALA A 133 30.86 -29.36 -11.74
C ALA A 133 29.48 -29.32 -11.04
N CYS A 134 28.47 -29.94 -11.63
CA CYS A 134 27.12 -30.03 -11.06
C CYS A 134 27.13 -30.79 -9.73
N THR A 135 27.70 -32.00 -9.74
CA THR A 135 27.86 -32.86 -8.56
C THR A 135 28.61 -32.14 -7.44
N LYS A 136 29.67 -31.40 -7.77
CA LYS A 136 30.43 -30.59 -6.80
C LYS A 136 29.58 -29.51 -6.13
N LEU A 137 28.68 -28.86 -6.87
CA LEU A 137 27.83 -27.80 -6.35
C LEU A 137 26.65 -28.34 -5.53
N ILE A 138 26.08 -29.48 -5.92
CA ILE A 138 25.04 -30.19 -5.15
C ILE A 138 25.57 -30.62 -3.79
N ASN A 139 26.83 -31.08 -3.72
CA ASN A 139 27.47 -31.49 -2.48
C ASN A 139 27.87 -30.33 -1.55
N ARG A 140 27.67 -29.06 -1.93
CA ARG A 140 27.90 -27.93 -1.02
C ARG A 140 26.78 -27.86 0.02
N ASN A 141 27.13 -27.50 1.24
CA ASN A 141 26.17 -27.21 2.31
C ASN A 141 25.23 -26.03 2.00
N THR A 142 25.58 -25.18 1.03
CA THR A 142 24.73 -24.09 0.54
C THR A 142 23.80 -24.50 -0.58
N PHE A 143 23.80 -25.76 -1.02
CA PHE A 143 22.84 -26.24 -2.00
C PHE A 143 21.41 -26.07 -1.49
N LYS A 144 20.55 -25.48 -2.35
CA LYS A 144 19.14 -25.26 -2.06
C LYS A 144 18.25 -26.07 -2.99
N ASP A 145 18.45 -25.92 -4.29
CA ASP A 145 17.59 -26.52 -5.30
C ASP A 145 18.30 -26.62 -6.66
N ILE A 146 17.71 -27.36 -7.58
CA ILE A 146 18.18 -27.59 -8.95
C ILE A 146 17.04 -27.37 -9.94
N THR A 147 17.33 -26.71 -11.05
CA THR A 147 16.42 -26.58 -12.19
C THR A 147 17.12 -27.08 -13.45
N ILE A 148 16.61 -28.16 -14.02
CA ILE A 148 17.15 -28.78 -15.23
C ILE A 148 16.41 -28.16 -16.43
N TYR A 149 17.15 -27.56 -17.36
CA TYR A 149 16.57 -26.96 -18.56
C TYR A 149 16.65 -27.91 -19.76
N ASN A 150 17.79 -28.59 -19.93
CA ASN A 150 17.99 -29.67 -20.89
C ASN A 150 19.14 -30.58 -20.40
N ASP A 151 19.48 -31.59 -21.20
CA ASP A 151 20.50 -32.60 -20.85
C ASP A 151 21.88 -31.98 -20.56
N ASP A 152 22.18 -30.84 -21.19
CA ASP A 152 23.47 -30.17 -21.09
C ASP A 152 23.45 -28.92 -20.20
N LEU A 153 22.30 -28.45 -19.69
CA LEU A 153 22.18 -27.17 -18.97
C LEU A 153 21.32 -27.30 -17.72
N VAL A 154 21.98 -27.05 -16.60
CA VAL A 154 21.39 -27.10 -15.27
C VAL A 154 21.66 -25.78 -14.54
N ALA A 155 20.63 -25.24 -13.88
CA ALA A 155 20.79 -24.14 -12.93
C ALA A 155 20.76 -24.67 -11.50
N ILE A 156 21.84 -24.42 -10.76
CA ILE A 156 21.96 -24.76 -9.34
C ILE A 156 21.68 -23.52 -8.50
N HIS A 157 20.69 -23.62 -7.61
CA HIS A 157 20.32 -22.58 -6.66
C HIS A 157 21.09 -22.82 -5.36
N LEU A 158 21.87 -21.82 -4.94
CA LEU A 158 22.68 -21.87 -3.71
C LEU A 158 22.27 -20.75 -2.75
N PHE A 159 22.22 -21.04 -1.46
CA PHE A 159 22.17 -20.03 -0.43
C PHE A 159 23.43 -19.15 -0.46
N MET A 160 23.29 -17.90 -0.02
CA MET A 160 24.43 -17.00 0.15
C MET A 160 25.32 -17.50 1.30
N ASP A 161 26.63 -17.66 1.05
CA ASP A 161 27.61 -18.08 2.07
C ASP A 161 27.75 -17.02 3.18
N LEU A 162 27.60 -15.73 2.84
CA LEU A 162 27.66 -14.59 3.76
C LEU A 162 26.49 -13.64 3.48
N LEU A 163 25.71 -13.31 4.50
CA LEU A 163 24.64 -12.31 4.42
C LEU A 163 25.09 -11.01 5.08
N LYS A 164 25.09 -9.91 4.33
CA LYS A 164 25.39 -8.56 4.82
C LYS A 164 24.09 -7.75 4.89
N PHE A 165 23.75 -7.23 6.07
CA PHE A 165 22.59 -6.37 6.27
C PHE A 165 23.00 -4.90 6.13
N ASP A 166 23.19 -4.43 4.90
CA ASP A 166 23.61 -3.06 4.59
C ASP A 166 22.53 -2.18 3.95
N LEU A 167 21.28 -2.67 3.92
CA LEU A 167 20.13 -1.91 3.45
C LEU A 167 19.48 -1.12 4.59
N PRO A 168 19.07 0.14 4.37
CA PRO A 168 18.46 0.99 5.39
C PRO A 168 16.97 0.65 5.57
N MET A 169 16.67 -0.54 6.11
CA MET A 169 15.29 -1.04 6.28
C MET A 169 14.39 -0.11 7.11
N TYR A 170 14.96 0.62 8.06
CA TYR A 170 14.24 1.61 8.87
C TYR A 170 13.68 2.77 8.04
N ALA A 171 14.33 3.13 6.93
CA ALA A 171 13.84 4.15 6.01
C ALA A 171 12.59 3.65 5.27
N GLY A 172 12.67 2.44 4.69
CA GLY A 172 11.52 1.80 4.07
C GLY A 172 10.36 1.61 5.05
N PHE A 173 10.65 1.10 6.25
CA PHE A 173 9.66 0.97 7.33
C PHE A 173 8.96 2.29 7.64
N SER A 174 9.73 3.36 7.81
CA SER A 174 9.20 4.70 8.08
C SER A 174 8.31 5.20 6.94
N ILE A 175 8.77 5.09 5.68
CA ILE A 175 7.99 5.51 4.50
C ILE A 175 6.65 4.78 4.47
N LEU A 176 6.66 3.45 4.58
CA LEU A 176 5.45 2.63 4.54
C LEU A 176 4.44 3.03 5.62
N TYR A 177 4.92 3.28 6.84
CA TYR A 177 4.04 3.69 7.93
C TYR A 177 3.50 5.11 7.76
N LEU A 178 4.31 6.05 7.27
CA LEU A 178 3.87 7.41 6.99
C LEU A 178 2.80 7.43 5.90
N SER A 179 2.99 6.66 4.81
CA SER A 179 1.96 6.52 3.77
C SER A 179 0.66 5.96 4.32
N LYS A 180 0.73 4.95 5.20
CA LYS A 180 -0.47 4.47 5.90
C LYS A 180 -1.14 5.58 6.70
N THR A 181 -0.38 6.37 7.48
CA THR A 181 -0.99 7.45 8.28
C THR A 181 -1.77 8.44 7.44
N LEU A 182 -1.33 8.72 6.21
CA LEU A 182 -2.04 9.60 5.27
C LEU A 182 -3.35 8.99 4.78
N ILE A 183 -3.37 7.68 4.48
CA ILE A 183 -4.60 6.94 4.13
C ILE A 183 -5.60 6.97 5.29
N TYR A 184 -5.15 6.69 6.51
CA TYR A 184 -6.01 6.73 7.70
C TYR A 184 -6.54 8.13 7.97
N ASP A 185 -5.70 9.16 7.78
CA ASP A 185 -6.11 10.55 7.99
C ASP A 185 -7.18 10.95 6.98
N PHE A 186 -6.98 10.63 5.70
CA PHE A 186 -7.97 10.88 4.66
C PHE A 186 -9.29 10.17 4.93
N HIS A 187 -9.26 8.89 5.28
CA HIS A 187 -10.49 8.13 5.54
C HIS A 187 -11.24 8.64 6.77
N TYR A 188 -10.59 8.72 7.94
CA TYR A 188 -11.27 9.05 9.20
C TYR A 188 -11.48 10.54 9.41
N ASN A 189 -10.57 11.40 8.94
CA ASN A 189 -10.65 12.85 9.16
C ASN A 189 -11.25 13.63 8.00
N CYS A 190 -11.24 13.10 6.77
CA CYS A 190 -11.89 13.75 5.62
C CYS A 190 -13.17 13.02 5.23
N MET A 191 -13.09 11.76 4.80
CA MET A 191 -14.23 11.03 4.22
C MET A 191 -15.36 10.81 5.23
N ILE A 192 -15.08 10.17 6.38
CA ILE A 192 -16.10 9.86 7.40
C ILE A 192 -16.70 11.14 7.99
N LYS A 193 -15.93 12.21 8.15
CA LYS A 193 -16.47 13.47 8.69
C LYS A 193 -17.38 14.20 7.70
N SER A 194 -17.10 14.08 6.42
CA SER A 194 -17.86 14.75 5.36
C SER A 194 -19.10 13.96 4.94
N TYR A 195 -19.08 12.63 5.02
CA TYR A 195 -20.17 11.76 4.58
C TYR A 195 -20.89 11.03 5.72
N GLY A 196 -20.31 10.94 6.91
CA GLY A 196 -20.94 10.31 8.07
C GLY A 196 -21.29 8.83 7.82
N ALA A 197 -22.56 8.48 8.00
CA ALA A 197 -23.07 7.12 7.81
C ALA A 197 -23.36 6.77 6.35
N ASP A 198 -23.35 7.75 5.44
CA ASP A 198 -23.69 7.57 4.03
C ASP A 198 -22.52 6.99 3.22
N ILE A 199 -21.32 6.95 3.80
CA ILE A 199 -20.16 6.33 3.18
C ILE A 199 -20.04 4.87 3.59
N GLN A 200 -19.96 3.98 2.60
CA GLN A 200 -19.38 2.67 2.77
C GLN A 200 -18.07 2.62 1.98
N PHE A 201 -17.04 2.00 2.55
CA PHE A 201 -15.69 1.94 1.95
C PHE A 201 -15.63 1.44 0.48
N MET A 202 -16.70 0.83 -0.05
CA MET A 202 -16.78 0.33 -1.45
C MET A 202 -17.90 0.95 -2.29
N TYR A 203 -18.77 1.75 -1.70
CA TYR A 203 -20.03 2.15 -2.35
C TYR A 203 -20.52 3.46 -1.79
N MET A 204 -20.88 4.36 -2.70
CA MET A 204 -21.61 5.58 -2.39
C MET A 204 -22.77 5.71 -3.36
N ASP A 205 -23.98 5.77 -2.80
CA ASP A 205 -25.22 5.92 -3.57
C ASP A 205 -25.58 7.40 -3.69
N THR A 206 -24.77 8.14 -4.45
CA THR A 206 -25.08 9.53 -4.80
C THR A 206 -25.18 9.64 -6.30
N ALA A 207 -26.30 10.20 -6.77
CA ALA A 207 -26.65 10.36 -8.18
C ALA A 207 -25.55 11.07 -9.00
N ASP A 208 -24.72 11.91 -8.35
CA ASP A 208 -23.52 12.48 -8.97
C ASP A 208 -22.42 12.70 -7.92
N PHE A 209 -21.42 11.81 -7.88
CA PHE A 209 -20.29 11.90 -6.95
C PHE A 209 -19.45 13.14 -7.21
N TYR A 210 -19.26 13.52 -8.47
CA TYR A 210 -18.38 14.63 -8.81
C TYR A 210 -19.03 15.97 -8.49
N ASP A 211 -20.35 16.10 -8.70
CA ASP A 211 -21.07 17.27 -8.20
C ASP A 211 -20.99 17.37 -6.68
N ASP A 212 -21.14 16.27 -5.96
CA ASP A 212 -21.00 16.28 -4.51
C ASP A 212 -19.56 16.60 -4.05
N LEU A 213 -18.56 16.12 -4.80
CA LEU A 213 -17.15 16.41 -4.54
C LEU A 213 -16.82 17.89 -4.73
N THR A 214 -17.43 18.56 -5.71
CA THR A 214 -17.28 20.03 -5.86
C THR A 214 -17.83 20.79 -4.65
N ASN A 215 -18.89 20.28 -4.04
CA ASN A 215 -19.48 20.87 -2.83
C ASN A 215 -18.71 20.51 -1.55
N LYS A 216 -17.70 19.63 -1.62
CA LYS A 216 -16.87 19.18 -0.50
C LYS A 216 -15.38 19.48 -0.76
N PRO A 217 -14.95 20.75 -0.66
CA PRO A 217 -13.57 21.16 -0.92
C PRO A 217 -12.56 20.46 0.00
N ASN A 218 -12.98 20.08 1.22
CA ASN A 218 -12.14 19.33 2.15
C ASN A 218 -11.68 17.97 1.61
N ILE A 219 -12.43 17.34 0.70
CA ILE A 219 -12.04 16.07 0.07
C ILE A 219 -11.31 16.36 -1.24
N LEU A 220 -11.87 17.25 -2.07
CA LEU A 220 -11.31 17.60 -3.37
C LEU A 220 -9.86 18.12 -3.28
N ASN A 221 -9.50 18.82 -2.19
CA ASN A 221 -8.14 19.30 -1.95
C ASN A 221 -7.11 18.18 -1.74
N HIS A 222 -7.53 16.98 -1.38
CA HIS A 222 -6.67 15.81 -1.26
C HIS A 222 -6.61 14.97 -2.55
N MET A 223 -7.38 15.32 -3.59
CA MET A 223 -7.48 14.58 -4.84
C MET A 223 -6.66 15.25 -5.96
N ASP A 224 -5.97 14.44 -6.76
CA ASP A 224 -5.39 14.83 -8.04
C ASP A 224 -6.40 14.51 -9.15
N THR A 225 -7.10 15.55 -9.63
CA THR A 225 -8.11 15.49 -10.69
C THR A 225 -7.60 16.06 -12.02
N SER A 226 -6.27 16.11 -12.19
CA SER A 226 -5.63 16.67 -13.39
C SER A 226 -5.75 15.78 -14.63
N ASN A 227 -6.18 14.53 -14.46
CA ASN A 227 -6.46 13.59 -15.54
C ASN A 227 -7.89 13.68 -16.09
N PHE A 228 -8.75 14.53 -15.53
CA PHE A 228 -10.09 14.73 -16.04
C PHE A 228 -10.10 15.59 -17.31
N PRO A 229 -11.14 15.49 -18.15
CA PRO A 229 -11.37 16.45 -19.23
C PRO A 229 -11.41 17.88 -18.67
N THR A 230 -10.86 18.84 -19.41
CA THR A 230 -10.84 20.27 -18.99
C THR A 230 -12.23 20.87 -18.83
N SER A 231 -13.26 20.25 -19.42
CA SER A 231 -14.66 20.61 -19.26
C SER A 231 -15.30 20.09 -17.97
N HIS A 232 -14.63 19.20 -17.24
CA HIS A 232 -15.17 18.56 -16.04
C HIS A 232 -15.13 19.51 -14.84
N PRO A 233 -16.20 19.61 -14.02
CA PRO A 233 -16.30 20.60 -12.93
C PRO A 233 -15.25 20.40 -11.83
N CYS A 234 -14.79 19.15 -11.61
CA CYS A 234 -13.72 18.85 -10.65
C CYS A 234 -12.28 19.02 -11.21
N PHE A 235 -12.09 19.38 -12.48
CA PHE A 235 -10.76 19.45 -13.09
C PHE A 235 -9.87 20.49 -12.39
N CYS A 236 -8.69 20.06 -11.94
CA CYS A 236 -7.71 20.96 -11.32
C CYS A 236 -6.28 20.52 -11.66
N ASN A 237 -5.50 21.43 -12.27
CA ASN A 237 -4.13 21.13 -12.68
C ASN A 237 -3.08 21.44 -11.60
N ASP A 238 -3.45 22.19 -10.55
CA ASP A 238 -2.52 22.61 -9.49
C ASP A 238 -1.96 21.42 -8.72
N ARG A 239 -2.78 20.38 -8.53
CA ARG A 239 -2.45 19.15 -7.79
C ARG A 239 -1.90 18.02 -8.64
N LYS A 240 -1.62 18.29 -9.93
CA LYS A 240 -1.07 17.31 -10.87
C LYS A 240 0.22 16.68 -10.33
N LYS A 241 0.15 15.39 -10.01
CA LYS A 241 1.27 14.56 -9.52
C LYS A 241 1.95 15.13 -8.29
N VAL A 242 1.21 15.86 -7.46
CA VAL A 242 1.70 16.34 -6.16
C VAL A 242 1.76 15.18 -5.19
N SER A 243 2.89 15.02 -4.49
CA SER A 243 3.07 13.93 -3.54
C SER A 243 2.04 14.03 -2.41
N GLY A 244 1.42 12.91 -2.04
CA GLY A 244 0.41 12.87 -0.98
C GLY A 244 -1.04 13.07 -1.40
N THR A 245 -1.30 13.35 -2.68
CA THR A 245 -2.65 13.40 -3.23
C THR A 245 -3.07 12.06 -3.82
N PHE A 246 -4.37 11.88 -3.91
CA PHE A 246 -5.02 10.68 -4.39
C PHE A 246 -5.53 10.88 -5.82
N THR A 247 -5.05 10.08 -6.78
CA THR A 247 -5.50 10.18 -8.18
C THR A 247 -6.71 9.26 -8.41
N ASP A 248 -7.72 9.75 -9.13
CA ASP A 248 -8.81 8.89 -9.64
C ASP A 248 -8.30 8.09 -10.86
N GLU A 249 -8.21 6.78 -10.73
CA GLU A 249 -7.66 5.91 -11.78
C GLU A 249 -8.54 5.80 -13.03
N ILE A 250 -9.83 6.15 -12.93
CA ILE A 250 -10.83 5.93 -13.99
C ILE A 250 -11.13 7.23 -14.73
N CYS A 251 -10.34 8.28 -14.49
CA CYS A 251 -10.36 9.54 -15.23
C CYS A 251 -11.74 10.22 -15.33
N GLY A 252 -12.58 10.11 -14.30
CA GLY A 252 -13.92 10.70 -14.31
C GLY A 252 -15.01 9.78 -14.85
N GLU A 253 -14.69 8.55 -15.26
CA GLU A 253 -15.69 7.61 -15.75
C GLU A 253 -16.49 6.98 -14.60
N VAL A 254 -17.74 6.69 -14.94
CA VAL A 254 -18.75 6.20 -14.00
C VAL A 254 -18.71 4.68 -13.97
N ILE A 255 -18.30 4.10 -12.84
CA ILE A 255 -18.41 2.64 -12.62
C ILE A 255 -19.90 2.28 -12.56
N GLU A 256 -20.35 1.33 -13.37
CA GLU A 256 -21.73 0.82 -13.34
C GLU A 256 -21.85 -0.39 -12.43
N LYS A 257 -20.86 -1.30 -12.52
CA LYS A 257 -20.83 -2.53 -11.72
C LYS A 257 -19.44 -2.80 -11.21
N PHE A 258 -19.37 -3.32 -9.99
CA PHE A 258 -18.14 -3.73 -9.34
C PHE A 258 -18.29 -5.12 -8.72
N ILE A 259 -17.34 -6.00 -9.02
CA ILE A 259 -17.26 -7.33 -8.40
C ILE A 259 -15.85 -7.49 -7.84
N ALA A 260 -15.72 -7.63 -6.52
CA ALA A 260 -14.46 -7.96 -5.85
C ALA A 260 -14.49 -9.37 -5.29
N LEU A 261 -13.64 -10.25 -5.83
CA LEU A 261 -13.52 -11.63 -5.35
C LEU A 261 -12.50 -11.74 -4.23
N ARG A 262 -11.35 -11.09 -4.41
CA ARG A 262 -10.23 -11.04 -3.46
C ARG A 262 -9.48 -9.72 -3.63
N ILE A 263 -8.59 -9.43 -2.70
CA ILE A 263 -7.62 -8.33 -2.82
C ILE A 263 -6.84 -8.48 -4.13
N LYS A 264 -6.67 -7.35 -4.84
CA LYS A 264 -6.09 -7.29 -6.18
C LYS A 264 -6.74 -8.25 -7.21
N SER A 265 -8.00 -8.63 -7.00
CA SER A 265 -8.77 -9.49 -7.90
C SER A 265 -10.23 -9.04 -7.93
N TYR A 266 -10.49 -8.10 -8.81
CA TYR A 266 -11.78 -7.46 -9.01
C TYR A 266 -12.00 -7.15 -10.49
N GLU A 267 -13.25 -6.89 -10.84
CA GLU A 267 -13.68 -6.48 -12.16
C GLU A 267 -14.56 -5.24 -12.04
N LEU A 268 -14.35 -4.30 -12.96
CA LEU A 268 -15.08 -3.04 -13.07
C LEU A 268 -15.77 -3.00 -14.43
N GLN A 269 -17.06 -2.74 -14.43
CA GLN A 269 -17.81 -2.39 -15.62
C GLN A 269 -18.00 -0.88 -15.62
N LEU A 270 -17.51 -0.19 -16.66
CA LEU A 270 -17.62 1.25 -16.83
C LEU A 270 -18.78 1.59 -17.77
N THR A 271 -19.45 2.70 -17.53
CA THR A 271 -20.59 3.16 -18.36
C THR A 271 -20.07 3.71 -19.69
N GLN A 272 -20.30 3.01 -20.81
CA GLN A 272 -20.00 3.53 -22.14
C GLN A 272 -21.17 4.39 -22.67
N ASN A 273 -21.03 5.71 -22.52
CA ASN A 273 -21.89 6.77 -23.08
C ASN A 273 -23.38 6.81 -22.64
N VAL A 274 -23.73 8.00 -22.12
CA VAL A 274 -25.07 8.58 -21.87
C VAL A 274 -25.72 8.33 -20.48
N CYS A 275 -25.68 9.41 -19.68
CA CYS A 275 -26.42 9.77 -18.47
C CYS A 275 -26.18 8.98 -17.16
N PRO A 276 -26.12 9.69 -16.01
CA PRO A 276 -25.36 9.29 -14.83
C PRO A 276 -26.28 8.72 -13.75
N LEU A 277 -26.01 7.49 -13.27
CA LEU A 277 -26.78 6.99 -12.13
C LEU A 277 -26.00 6.28 -11.02
N THR A 278 -24.70 6.02 -11.14
CA THR A 278 -23.97 5.41 -10.02
C THR A 278 -22.49 5.67 -10.13
N HIS A 279 -21.90 6.45 -9.22
CA HIS A 279 -20.45 6.59 -9.15
C HIS A 279 -19.91 5.68 -8.06
N PHE A 280 -18.90 4.87 -8.34
CA PHE A 280 -18.21 4.09 -7.32
C PHE A 280 -16.85 4.75 -7.05
N LEU A 281 -16.61 5.11 -5.80
CA LEU A 281 -15.25 5.25 -5.29
C LEU A 281 -14.82 3.84 -4.89
N VAL A 282 -13.89 3.26 -5.64
CA VAL A 282 -13.21 2.05 -5.15
C VAL A 282 -12.19 2.55 -4.12
N LEU A 283 -12.35 2.12 -2.88
CA LEU A 283 -11.23 2.00 -1.94
C LEU A 283 -11.26 0.55 -1.49
N GLU A 284 -10.11 -0.12 -1.56
CA GLU A 284 -10.03 -1.58 -1.55
C GLU A 284 -10.58 -2.22 -0.25
N LYS A 285 -11.81 -2.71 -0.27
CA LYS A 285 -12.31 -3.70 0.71
C LYS A 285 -12.88 -4.84 -0.13
N ALA A 286 -12.41 -6.06 0.08
CA ALA A 286 -13.08 -7.25 -0.43
C ALA A 286 -13.99 -7.77 0.69
N LYS A 287 -15.30 -7.48 0.65
CA LYS A 287 -16.28 -8.21 1.48
C LYS A 287 -16.51 -9.57 0.84
N SER A 288 -15.63 -10.54 1.11
CA SER A 288 -16.06 -11.94 1.00
C SER A 288 -17.01 -12.23 2.15
N ARG A 289 -18.13 -12.91 1.89
CA ARG A 289 -19.20 -13.29 2.83
C ARG A 289 -18.76 -14.24 3.98
N MET A 290 -17.48 -14.27 4.33
CA MET A 290 -16.92 -15.04 5.44
C MET A 290 -16.33 -14.10 6.49
N GLU A 291 -17.05 -14.02 7.61
CA GLU A 291 -16.67 -13.41 8.90
C GLU A 291 -16.35 -11.91 8.92
N ARG A 292 -17.08 -11.20 9.77
CA ARG A 292 -17.10 -9.73 9.95
C ARG A 292 -15.78 -9.11 10.45
N ASP A 293 -14.71 -9.88 10.63
CA ASP A 293 -13.60 -9.50 11.53
C ASP A 293 -12.20 -9.36 10.87
N LEU A 294 -12.06 -9.60 9.55
CA LEU A 294 -10.74 -9.70 8.92
C LEU A 294 -10.69 -9.03 7.54
N VAL A 295 -10.11 -7.83 7.47
CA VAL A 295 -9.79 -7.13 6.20
C VAL A 295 -8.30 -7.33 5.92
N ASN A 296 -7.91 -7.89 4.78
CA ASN A 296 -6.49 -7.98 4.41
C ASN A 296 -6.09 -6.72 3.62
N MET A 297 -5.09 -5.97 4.10
CA MET A 297 -4.72 -4.62 3.64
C MET A 297 -3.62 -4.64 2.57
N GLY A 298 -3.59 -5.69 1.75
CA GLY A 298 -2.50 -5.95 0.82
C GLY A 298 -2.50 -5.08 -0.44
N GLY A 299 -3.54 -4.29 -0.71
CA GLY A 299 -3.69 -3.57 -1.98
C GLY A 299 -4.57 -2.34 -1.94
N VAL A 300 -4.40 -1.41 -1.01
CA VAL A 300 -5.07 -0.10 -1.10
C VAL A 300 -4.60 0.62 -2.38
N GLU A 301 -5.24 0.32 -3.50
CA GLU A 301 -4.90 0.69 -4.89
C GLU A 301 -6.22 0.92 -5.64
N ALA A 302 -6.95 1.94 -5.22
CA ALA A 302 -7.85 2.62 -6.14
C ALA A 302 -7.72 4.14 -6.02
N LEU A 303 -6.78 4.58 -5.20
CA LEU A 303 -6.16 5.89 -5.28
C LEU A 303 -4.65 5.64 -5.29
N GLU A 304 -4.02 5.79 -6.45
CA GLU A 304 -2.56 5.79 -6.49
C GLU A 304 -2.06 6.96 -5.63
N PHE A 305 -1.28 6.62 -4.61
CA PHE A 305 -0.50 7.63 -3.91
C PHE A 305 0.50 8.18 -4.91
N ASN A 306 0.40 9.47 -5.23
CA ASN A 306 1.51 10.14 -5.86
C ASN A 306 2.66 10.13 -4.84
N PHE A 307 3.65 9.26 -5.05
CA PHE A 307 4.93 9.32 -4.37
C PHE A 307 5.86 10.28 -5.11
#